data_AF-A0A1I7UM62-F1
#
_entry.id   AF-A0A1I7UM62-F1
#
_cell.length_a   1.000
_cell.length_b   1.000
_cell.length_c   1.000
_cell.angle_alpha   90.00
_cell.angle_beta   90.00
_cell.angle_gamma   90.00
#
_symmetry.space_group_name_H-M   'P 1'
#
loop_
_entity.id
_entity.type
_entity.pdbx_description
1 polymer ?
#
loop_
_entity_poly.entity_id
_entity_poly.type
_entity_poly.pdbx_seq_one_letter_code
_entity_poly.pdbx_strand_id
1 'polypeptide(L)'
;MSIAVNNGFSIIKRCTQRFLASYNMRPPIEPDPGMCCQEGCESCVWLIYAQELLDYYRQKYPTNTLERVKEEIGDKIESPSVKEYVMMELSMTDKRYRDMASIGIKKKKPADGK
;
A
#
# COMPACT_ATOMS: atom_id res chain seq x y z
N MET A 1 -4.75 -31.91 32.27
CA MET A 1 -5.94 -31.10 31.97
C MET A 1 -5.44 -29.75 31.47
N SER A 2 -5.34 -29.58 30.16
CA SER A 2 -4.80 -28.36 29.55
C SER A 2 -5.88 -27.77 28.66
N ILE A 3 -6.34 -26.58 29.03
CA ILE A 3 -7.39 -25.83 28.35
C ILE A 3 -6.81 -25.38 27.01
N ALA A 4 -7.31 -25.96 25.91
CA ALA A 4 -7.01 -25.50 24.57
C ALA A 4 -7.68 -24.13 24.35
N VAL A 5 -6.86 -23.07 24.31
CA VAL A 5 -7.31 -21.75 23.85
C VAL A 5 -7.58 -21.85 22.35
N ASN A 6 -8.83 -22.17 22.02
CA ASN A 6 -9.32 -22.15 20.65
C ASN A 6 -9.37 -20.71 20.15
N ASN A 7 -8.37 -20.36 19.35
CA ASN A 7 -8.41 -19.58 18.11
C ASN A 7 -9.66 -18.72 17.79
N GLY A 8 -10.10 -17.89 18.74
CA GLY A 8 -11.22 -16.94 18.59
C GLY A 8 -10.89 -15.68 17.78
N PHE A 9 -9.71 -15.59 17.14
CA PHE A 9 -9.25 -14.38 16.45
C PHE A 9 -9.25 -14.48 14.91
N SER A 10 -9.61 -15.65 14.34
CA SER A 10 -9.54 -15.87 12.88
C SER A 10 -10.84 -15.61 12.12
N ILE A 11 -12.00 -15.57 12.78
CA ILE A 11 -13.29 -15.43 12.08
C ILE A 11 -13.61 -13.95 11.79
N ILE A 12 -13.33 -13.06 12.74
CA ILE A 12 -13.54 -11.60 12.58
C ILE A 12 -12.68 -11.05 11.43
N LYS A 13 -11.46 -11.58 11.24
CA LYS A 13 -10.58 -11.19 10.13
C LYS A 13 -11.10 -11.59 8.75
N ARG A 14 -11.85 -12.69 8.59
CA ARG A 14 -12.33 -13.10 7.25
C ARG A 14 -13.49 -12.23 6.75
N CYS A 15 -14.37 -11.78 7.64
CA CYS A 15 -15.49 -10.91 7.26
C CYS A 15 -15.05 -9.46 6.99
N THR A 16 -14.11 -8.91 7.76
CA THR A 16 -13.57 -7.56 7.50
C THR A 16 -12.60 -7.52 6.33
N GLN A 17 -11.84 -8.60 6.08
CA GLN A 17 -10.93 -8.68 4.93
C GLN A 17 -11.69 -8.79 3.60
N ARG A 18 -12.89 -9.40 3.58
CA ARG A 18 -13.78 -9.40 2.40
C ARG A 18 -14.41 -8.02 2.16
N PHE A 19 -14.71 -7.27 3.21
CA PHE A 19 -15.29 -5.93 3.12
C PHE A 19 -14.28 -4.89 2.60
N LEU A 20 -13.02 -4.93 3.07
CA LEU A 20 -11.97 -4.02 2.59
C LEU A 20 -11.47 -4.37 1.18
N ALA A 21 -11.50 -5.65 0.79
CA ALA A 21 -11.19 -6.05 -0.59
C ALA A 21 -12.20 -5.52 -1.63
N SER A 22 -13.39 -5.10 -1.17
CA SER A 22 -14.45 -4.59 -2.06
C SER A 22 -14.34 -3.08 -2.32
N TYR A 23 -13.70 -2.31 -1.42
CA TYR A 23 -13.57 -0.85 -1.56
C TYR A 23 -12.47 -0.45 -2.57
N ASN A 24 -11.44 -1.29 -2.74
CA ASN A 24 -10.34 -1.08 -3.71
C ASN A 24 -10.59 -1.67 -5.11
N MET A 25 -11.85 -1.87 -5.50
CA MET A 25 -12.15 -2.28 -6.88
C MET A 25 -12.18 -1.12 -7.87
N ARG A 26 -12.37 0.12 -7.39
CA ARG A 26 -12.36 1.33 -8.22
C ARG A 26 -11.00 2.01 -8.15
N PRO A 27 -10.52 2.60 -9.26
CA PRO A 27 -9.34 3.45 -9.20
C PRO A 27 -9.61 4.62 -8.24
N PRO A 28 -8.62 5.01 -7.42
CA PRO A 28 -8.74 6.19 -6.58
C PRO A 28 -8.99 7.43 -7.42
N ILE A 29 -9.67 8.42 -6.82
CA ILE A 29 -10.02 9.67 -7.50
C ILE A 29 -8.83 10.60 -7.40
N GLU A 30 -8.43 11.19 -8.53
CA GLU A 30 -7.35 12.17 -8.55
C GLU A 30 -7.70 13.43 -7.74
N PRO A 31 -6.75 13.96 -6.96
CA PRO A 31 -6.99 15.18 -6.19
C PRO A 31 -7.10 16.38 -7.13
N ASP A 32 -7.99 17.31 -6.79
CA ASP A 32 -8.11 18.57 -7.51
C ASP A 32 -6.79 19.38 -7.37
N PRO A 33 -6.25 19.97 -8.46
CA PRO A 33 -5.00 20.72 -8.39
C PRO A 33 -5.06 21.90 -7.41
N GLY A 34 -6.23 22.48 -7.16
CA GLY A 34 -6.44 23.55 -6.18
C GLY A 34 -6.31 23.08 -4.71
N MET A 35 -6.25 21.78 -4.46
CA MET A 35 -6.05 21.19 -3.12
C MET A 35 -4.58 20.96 -2.79
N CYS A 36 -3.68 21.15 -3.75
CA CYS A 36 -2.24 21.00 -3.55
C CYS A 36 -1.62 22.32 -3.08
N CYS A 37 -0.97 22.33 -1.91
CA CYS A 37 -0.25 23.51 -1.43
C CYS A 37 1.06 23.78 -2.18
N GLN A 38 1.50 22.89 -3.08
CA GLN A 38 2.73 22.98 -3.87
C GLN A 38 4.06 23.02 -3.08
N GLU A 39 4.01 22.97 -1.75
CA GLU A 39 5.18 23.08 -0.87
C GLU A 39 5.64 21.74 -0.27
N GLY A 40 4.94 20.63 -0.53
CA GLY A 40 5.32 19.32 0.00
C GLY A 40 5.02 19.17 1.50
N CYS A 41 3.79 19.49 1.91
CA CYS A 41 3.33 19.36 3.29
C CYS A 41 3.19 17.91 3.76
N GLU A 42 3.15 17.71 5.09
CA GLU A 42 3.00 16.40 5.73
C GLU A 42 1.72 15.64 5.32
N SER A 43 0.65 16.38 5.03
CA SER A 43 -0.64 15.84 4.58
C SER A 43 -0.84 16.10 3.08
N CYS A 44 0.15 15.74 2.27
CA CYS A 44 0.12 15.96 0.82
C CYS A 44 -0.98 15.11 0.16
N VAL A 45 -1.92 15.78 -0.52
CA VAL A 45 -3.02 15.14 -1.26
C VAL A 45 -2.52 14.17 -2.33
N TRP A 46 -1.40 14.49 -2.98
CA TRP A 46 -0.77 13.61 -3.96
C TRP A 46 -0.16 12.37 -3.31
N LEU A 47 0.38 12.48 -2.10
CA LEU A 47 0.92 11.34 -1.38
C LEU A 47 -0.18 10.36 -0.97
N ILE A 48 -1.33 10.88 -0.48
CA ILE A 48 -2.49 10.07 -0.14
C ILE A 48 -3.00 9.33 -1.37
N TYR A 49 -3.23 10.05 -2.47
CA TYR A 49 -3.64 9.47 -3.76
C TYR A 49 -2.66 8.39 -4.24
N ALA A 50 -1.36 8.63 -4.11
CA ALA A 50 -0.33 7.69 -4.51
C ALA A 50 -0.32 6.40 -3.69
N GLN A 51 -0.59 6.50 -2.38
CA GLN A 51 -0.70 5.33 -1.50
C GLN A 51 -1.93 4.49 -1.83
N GLU A 52 -3.07 5.14 -2.11
CA GLU A 52 -4.29 4.46 -2.55
C GLU A 52 -4.08 3.74 -3.90
N LEU A 53 -3.38 4.39 -4.84
CA LEU A 53 -3.00 3.77 -6.12
C LEU A 53 -2.09 2.56 -5.95
N LEU A 54 -1.11 2.63 -5.03
CA LEU A 54 -0.26 1.47 -4.74
C LEU A 54 -1.07 0.29 -4.25
N ASP A 55 -2.03 0.49 -3.35
CA ASP A 55 -2.86 -0.60 -2.84
C ASP A 55 -3.77 -1.17 -3.94
N TYR A 56 -4.41 -0.30 -4.71
CA TYR A 56 -5.24 -0.67 -5.87
C TYR A 56 -4.46 -1.51 -6.88
N TYR A 57 -3.27 -1.06 -7.28
CA TYR A 57 -2.44 -1.78 -8.24
C TYR A 57 -1.77 -3.01 -7.64
N ARG A 58 -1.54 -3.11 -6.32
CA ARG A 58 -1.01 -4.33 -5.70
C ARG A 58 -2.01 -5.48 -5.80
N GLN A 59 -3.30 -5.17 -5.69
CA GLN A 59 -4.36 -6.16 -5.83
C GLN A 59 -4.53 -6.64 -7.28
N LYS A 60 -4.32 -5.74 -8.26
CA LYS A 60 -4.49 -6.07 -9.69
C LYS A 60 -3.23 -6.56 -10.40
N TYR A 61 -2.07 -5.99 -10.06
CA TYR A 61 -0.79 -6.16 -10.76
C TYR A 61 0.38 -6.19 -9.75
N PRO A 62 0.68 -7.34 -9.11
CA PRO A 62 1.64 -7.42 -8.01
C PRO A 62 3.12 -7.25 -8.41
N THR A 63 3.46 -7.37 -9.70
CA THR A 63 4.86 -7.43 -10.16
C THR A 63 5.47 -6.06 -10.46
N ASN A 64 4.67 -5.10 -10.96
CA ASN A 64 5.16 -3.78 -11.43
C ASN A 64 4.29 -2.64 -10.88
N THR A 65 3.80 -2.77 -9.65
CA THR A 65 2.94 -1.76 -9.02
C THR A 65 3.62 -0.40 -8.94
N LEU A 66 4.85 -0.33 -8.41
CA LEU A 66 5.53 0.93 -8.12
C LEU A 66 5.79 1.77 -9.38
N GLU A 67 6.25 1.13 -10.46
CA GLU A 67 6.55 1.81 -11.73
C GLU A 67 5.29 2.45 -12.33
N ARG A 68 4.17 1.70 -12.34
CA ARG A 68 2.88 2.20 -12.82
C ARG A 68 2.39 3.42 -12.05
N VAL A 69 2.52 3.41 -10.73
CA VAL A 69 2.13 4.56 -9.89
C VAL A 69 3.03 5.77 -10.17
N LYS A 70 4.33 5.57 -10.36
CA LYS A 70 5.27 6.65 -10.66
C LYS A 70 4.99 7.31 -12.00
N GLU A 71 4.69 6.53 -13.04
CA GLU A 71 4.27 7.07 -14.34
C GLU A 71 2.96 7.86 -14.21
N GLU A 72 1.94 7.28 -13.57
CA GLU A 72 0.61 7.92 -13.50
C GLU A 72 0.62 9.27 -12.77
N ILE A 73 1.45 9.40 -11.73
CA ILE A 73 1.53 10.62 -10.91
C ILE A 73 2.58 11.59 -11.44
N GLY A 74 3.62 11.09 -12.11
CA GLY A 74 4.77 11.88 -12.53
C GLY A 74 4.40 13.05 -13.43
N ASP A 75 3.41 12.89 -14.30
CA ASP A 75 2.95 13.93 -15.21
C ASP A 75 1.84 14.83 -14.63
N LYS A 76 1.18 14.40 -13.54
CA LYS A 76 0.07 15.15 -12.90
C LYS A 76 0.56 16.21 -11.91
N ILE A 77 1.74 16.02 -11.30
CA ILE A 77 2.28 16.96 -10.33
C ILE A 77 3.08 18.05 -11.06
N GLU A 78 2.57 19.28 -11.03
CA GLU A 78 3.23 20.45 -11.63
C GLU A 78 4.51 20.87 -10.88
N SER A 79 4.49 20.79 -9.55
CA SER A 79 5.60 21.27 -8.71
C SER A 79 6.71 20.22 -8.60
N PRO A 80 7.95 20.50 -9.05
CA PRO A 80 9.04 19.53 -9.03
C PRO A 80 9.42 19.09 -7.61
N SER A 81 9.34 19.99 -6.63
CA SER A 81 9.62 19.67 -5.22
C SER A 81 8.60 18.67 -4.65
N VAL A 82 7.31 18.82 -4.97
CA VAL A 82 6.27 17.88 -4.54
C VAL A 82 6.44 16.53 -5.24
N LYS A 83 6.77 16.56 -6.53
CA LYS A 83 6.99 15.35 -7.33
C LYS A 83 8.11 14.49 -6.73
N GLU A 84 9.26 15.10 -6.42
CA GLU A 84 10.38 14.37 -5.83
C GLU A 84 10.05 13.82 -4.44
N TYR A 85 9.38 14.63 -3.59
CA TYR A 85 8.92 14.19 -2.28
C TYR A 85 8.02 12.94 -2.37
N VAL A 86 7.01 12.98 -3.23
CA VAL A 86 6.08 11.86 -3.44
C VAL A 86 6.83 10.64 -4.00
N MET A 87 7.72 10.81 -4.97
CA MET A 87 8.51 9.71 -5.55
C MET A 87 9.42 9.02 -4.53
N MET A 88 10.05 9.79 -3.64
CA MET A 88 10.87 9.27 -2.56
C MET A 88 10.04 8.46 -1.57
N GLU A 89 8.94 9.02 -1.07
CA GLU A 89 8.07 8.36 -0.09
C GLU A 89 7.43 7.08 -0.65
N LEU A 90 7.03 7.08 -1.93
CA LEU A 90 6.55 5.87 -2.60
C LEU A 90 7.60 4.76 -2.66
N SER A 91 8.84 5.13 -2.97
CA SER A 91 9.95 4.18 -3.04
C SER A 91 10.27 3.60 -1.65
N MET A 92 10.25 4.44 -0.60
CA MET A 92 10.41 3.96 0.78
C MET A 92 9.27 3.04 1.21
N THR A 93 8.03 3.41 0.87
CA THR A 93 6.83 2.64 1.21
C THR A 93 6.83 1.27 0.52
N ASP A 94 7.20 1.21 -0.77
CA ASP A 94 7.33 -0.06 -1.49
C ASP A 94 8.42 -0.94 -0.90
N LYS A 95 9.59 -0.37 -0.60
CA LYS A 95 10.68 -1.11 0.06
C LYS A 95 10.22 -1.69 1.40
N ARG A 96 9.59 -0.88 2.27
CA ARG A 96 9.05 -1.33 3.56
C ARG A 96 8.05 -2.48 3.37
N TYR A 97 7.17 -2.38 2.37
CA TYR A 97 6.20 -3.44 2.04
C TYR A 97 6.89 -4.74 1.63
N ARG A 98 7.90 -4.68 0.75
CA ARG A 98 8.67 -5.85 0.29
C ARG A 98 9.49 -6.47 1.41
N ASP A 99 10.08 -5.66 2.28
CA ASP A 99 10.82 -6.11 3.46
C ASP A 99 9.88 -6.86 4.43
N MET A 100 8.70 -6.30 4.72
CA MET A 100 7.67 -6.95 5.54
C MET A 100 7.15 -8.26 4.91
N ALA A 101 6.91 -8.27 3.60
CA ALA A 101 6.49 -9.47 2.87
C ALA A 101 7.54 -10.59 2.98
N SER A 102 8.83 -10.24 2.91
CA SER A 102 9.95 -11.17 3.03
C SER A 102 10.06 -11.79 4.43
N ILE A 103 9.71 -11.05 5.48
CA ILE A 103 9.63 -11.57 6.87
C ILE A 103 8.49 -12.59 7.00
N GLY A 104 7.34 -12.35 6.36
CA GLY A 104 6.21 -13.27 6.34
C GLY A 104 6.53 -14.61 5.67
N ILE A 105 7.34 -14.61 4.60
CA ILE A 105 7.83 -15.82 3.94
C ILE A 105 8.76 -16.62 4.88
N LYS A 106 9.66 -15.94 5.61
CA LYS A 106 10.58 -16.60 6.55
C LYS A 106 9.85 -17.34 7.67
N LYS A 107 8.73 -16.82 8.18
CA LYS A 107 7.90 -17.50 9.20
C LYS A 107 7.11 -18.71 8.68
N LYS A 108 6.97 -18.87 7.37
CA LYS A 108 6.29 -20.01 6.73
C LYS A 108 7.20 -21.19 6.39
N LYS A 109 8.53 -21.07 6.52
CA LYS A 109 9.38 -22.26 6.38
C LYS A 109 9.06 -23.21 7.54
N PRO A 110 8.54 -24.43 7.29
CA PRO A 110 8.46 -25.43 8.35
C PRO A 110 9.88 -25.67 8.86
N ALA A 111 10.04 -25.72 10.18
CA ALA A 111 11.23 -26.28 10.78
C ALA A 111 11.36 -27.71 10.25
N ASP A 112 12.34 -27.91 9.38
CA ASP A 112 12.75 -29.22 8.90
C ASP A 112 13.03 -30.10 10.12
N GLY A 113 12.19 -31.12 10.27
CA GLY A 113 12.23 -32.03 11.38
C GLY A 113 13.22 -33.16 11.08
N LYS A 114 14.30 -33.14 11.85
CA LYS A 114 15.16 -34.28 12.22
C LYS A 114 16.18 -34.79 11.20
#